data_AF-A0A1I7BUN6-F1
#
_entry.id   AF-A0A1I7BUN6-F1
#
_cell.length_a   1.000
_cell.length_b   1.000
_cell.length_c   1.000
_cell.angle_alpha   90.00
_cell.angle_beta   90.00
_cell.angle_gamma   90.00
#
_symmetry.space_group_name_H-M   'P 1'
#
loop_
_entity.id
_entity.type
_entity.pdbx_description
1 polymer ?
#
loop_
_entity_poly.entity_id
_entity_poly.type
_entity_poly.pdbx_seq_one_letter_code
_entity_poly.pdbx_strand_id
1 'polypeptide(L)' 'MVEIDFNSDLGESFGVYRLGCDDAILQHVTSANIACGFHAGDAQTIAATFARQIRDALTRAGVLVTAPSCSCSNR' A
#
# COMPACT_ATOMS: atom_id res chain seq x y z
N MET A 1 -2.09 -23.28 -15.83
CA MET A 1 -2.99 -22.49 -14.97
C MET A 1 -2.55 -21.04 -15.12
N VAL A 2 -3.48 -20.09 -15.30
CA VAL A 2 -3.15 -18.66 -15.32
C VAL A 2 -3.21 -18.15 -13.88
N GLU A 3 -2.17 -17.44 -13.45
CA GLU A 3 -2.10 -16.79 -12.15
C GLU A 3 -2.32 -15.29 -12.35
N ILE A 4 -3.16 -14.69 -11.52
CA ILE A 4 -3.55 -13.27 -11.60
C ILE A 4 -3.18 -12.61 -10.28
N ASP A 5 -2.44 -11.52 -10.36
CA ASP A 5 -2.11 -10.67 -9.21
C ASP A 5 -3.21 -9.64 -8.97
N PHE A 6 -3.64 -9.52 -7.73
CA PHE A 6 -4.55 -8.48 -7.27
C PHE A 6 -3.78 -7.51 -6.39
N ASN A 7 -3.57 -6.29 -6.89
CA ASN A 7 -2.82 -5.25 -6.19
C ASN A 7 -3.72 -4.10 -5.75
N SER A 8 -3.28 -3.35 -4.74
CA SER A 8 -3.93 -2.11 -4.33
C SER A 8 -2.93 -1.11 -3.72
N ASP A 9 -3.23 0.17 -3.88
CA ASP A 9 -2.48 1.27 -3.30
C ASP A 9 -2.88 1.49 -1.83
N LEU A 10 -1.88 1.54 -0.95
CA LEU A 10 -2.04 1.60 0.50
C LEU A 10 -1.17 2.71 1.11
N GLY A 11 -1.53 3.11 2.32
CA GLY A 11 -0.72 4.08 3.08
C GLY A 11 -0.76 5.49 2.49
N GLU A 12 -1.84 5.82 1.78
CA GLU A 12 -2.07 7.12 1.15
C GLU A 12 -2.64 8.18 2.13
N SER A 13 -2.87 7.81 3.40
CA SER A 13 -3.25 8.78 4.45
C SER A 13 -2.14 9.82 4.68
N PHE A 14 -2.50 11.03 5.12
CA PHE A 14 -1.52 12.10 5.34
C PHE A 14 -1.92 12.99 6.52
N GLY A 15 -1.10 13.00 7.58
CA GLY A 15 -1.33 13.81 8.77
C GLY A 15 -2.65 13.43 9.45
N VAL A 16 -3.60 14.36 9.49
CA VAL A 16 -4.94 14.11 10.08
C VAL A 16 -5.92 13.45 9.11
N TYR A 17 -5.60 13.41 7.81
CA TYR A 17 -6.48 12.87 6.79
C TYR A 17 -6.29 11.37 6.69
N ARG A 18 -7.37 10.62 6.94
CA ARG A 18 -7.42 9.18 6.77
C ARG A 18 -8.07 8.84 5.44
N LEU A 19 -7.36 8.12 4.60
CA LEU A 19 -7.81 7.66 3.30
C LEU A 19 -7.81 6.12 3.27
N GLY A 20 -8.88 5.56 2.71
CA GLY A 20 -9.00 4.11 2.48
C GLY A 20 -9.20 3.27 3.74
N CYS A 21 -9.16 1.96 3.51
CA CYS A 21 -9.34 0.90 4.52
C CYS A 21 -8.22 -0.14 4.38
N ASP A 22 -6.97 0.31 4.53
CA ASP A 22 -5.78 -0.53 4.26
C ASP A 22 -5.84 -1.91 4.91
N ASP A 23 -6.29 -1.98 6.17
CA ASP A 23 -6.36 -3.22 6.95
C ASP A 23 -7.31 -4.25 6.34
N ALA A 24 -8.43 -3.80 5.75
CA ALA A 24 -9.39 -4.69 5.12
C ALA A 24 -8.90 -5.14 3.74
N ILE A 25 -8.28 -4.23 2.98
CA ILE A 25 -7.79 -4.53 1.63
C ILE A 25 -6.58 -5.49 1.67
N LEU A 26 -5.70 -5.36 2.66
CA LEU A 26 -4.55 -6.24 2.86
C LEU A 26 -4.93 -7.73 2.98
N GLN A 27 -6.16 -8.05 3.39
CA GLN A 27 -6.65 -9.42 3.48
C GLN A 27 -7.05 -10.03 2.13
N HIS A 28 -7.15 -9.21 1.07
CA HIS A 28 -7.67 -9.61 -0.23
C HIS A 28 -6.66 -9.50 -1.37
N VAL A 29 -5.62 -8.67 -1.21
CA VAL A 29 -4.61 -8.41 -2.24
C VAL A 29 -3.42 -9.37 -2.11
N THR A 30 -2.84 -9.72 -3.26
CA THR A 30 -1.61 -10.51 -3.36
C THR A 30 -0.36 -9.63 -3.40
N SER A 31 -0.51 -8.37 -3.78
CA SER A 31 0.56 -7.37 -3.72
C SER A 31 0.01 -6.04 -3.22
N ALA A 32 0.88 -5.19 -2.65
CA ALA A 32 0.47 -3.87 -2.20
C ALA A 32 1.51 -2.81 -2.54
N ASN A 33 1.03 -1.67 -3.02
CA ASN A 33 1.84 -0.51 -3.37
C ASN A 33 1.74 0.50 -2.24
N ILE A 34 2.83 0.73 -1.50
CA ILE A 34 2.80 1.68 -0.38
C ILE A 34 3.24 3.07 -0.89
N ALA A 35 2.47 4.11 -0.53
CA ALA A 35 2.82 5.49 -0.84
C ALA A 35 4.19 5.89 -0.26
N CYS A 36 4.85 6.87 -0.88
CA CYS A 36 6.25 7.23 -0.57
C CYS A 36 6.48 8.67 -0.10
N GLY A 37 5.44 9.44 0.21
CA GLY A 37 5.62 10.75 0.82
C GLY A 37 5.44 11.96 -0.09
N PHE A 38 5.18 11.75 -1.39
CA PHE A 38 5.11 12.84 -2.36
C PHE A 38 3.68 13.24 -2.71
N HIS A 39 2.92 12.35 -3.37
CA HIS A 39 1.51 12.59 -3.67
C HIS A 39 0.58 12.23 -2.50
N ALA A 40 1.02 11.28 -1.67
CA ALA A 40 0.30 10.76 -0.52
C ALA A 40 1.27 10.04 0.44
N GLY A 41 0.80 9.73 1.65
CA GLY A 41 1.59 9.10 2.70
C GLY A 41 2.44 10.11 3.46
N ASP A 42 2.43 10.05 4.79
CA ASP A 42 3.46 10.68 5.63
C ASP A 42 4.35 9.60 6.26
N ALA A 43 5.50 9.99 6.82
CA ALA A 43 6.46 9.04 7.37
C ALA A 43 5.85 8.09 8.41
N GLN A 44 4.90 8.55 9.23
CA GLN A 44 4.23 7.72 10.22
C GLN A 44 3.23 6.77 9.55
N THR A 45 2.41 7.28 8.63
CA THR A 45 1.45 6.48 7.87
C THR A 45 2.14 5.38 7.08
N ILE A 46 3.22 5.70 6.36
CA ILE A 46 3.98 4.75 5.53
C ILE A 46 4.57 3.66 6.41
N ALA A 47 5.22 4.03 7.53
CA ALA A 47 5.80 3.07 8.46
C ALA A 47 4.74 2.15 9.09
N ALA A 48 3.58 2.70 9.47
CA ALA A 48 2.48 1.91 10.00
C ALA A 48 1.91 0.93 8.95
N THR A 49 1.79 1.36 7.70
CA THR A 49 1.33 0.53 6.58
C THR A 49 2.30 -0.61 6.29
N PHE A 50 3.60 -0.32 6.25
CA PHE A 50 4.63 -1.34 6.14
C PHE A 50 4.57 -2.36 7.26
N ALA A 51 4.45 -1.89 8.51
CA ALA A 51 4.39 -2.78 9.66
C ALA A 51 3.13 -3.67 9.63
N ARG A 52 2.00 -3.15 9.14
CA ARG A 52 0.77 -3.93 8.92
C ARG A 52 0.98 -4.99 7.85
N GLN A 53 1.50 -4.58 6.69
CA GLN A 53 1.74 -5.51 5.59
C GLN A 53 2.73 -6.61 5.98
N ILE A 54 3.81 -6.32 6.72
CA ILE A 54 4.75 -7.35 7.20
C ILE A 54 4.06 -8.35 8.13
N ARG A 55 3.14 -7.90 8.99
CA ARG A 55 2.37 -8.79 9.86
C ARG A 55 1.45 -9.71 9.06
N ASP A 56 0.81 -9.20 8.01
CA ASP A 56 -0.15 -9.95 7.19
C ASP A 56 0.54 -10.82 6.11
N ALA A 57 1.67 -10.35 5.58
CA ALA A 57 2.44 -10.96 4.49
C ALA A 57 3.10 -12.30 4.85
N LEU A 58 3.05 -12.71 6.12
CA LEU A 58 3.38 -14.10 6.51
C LEU A 58 2.51 -15.14 5.78
N THR A 59 1.46 -14.72 5.08
CA THR A 59 0.56 -15.63 4.37
C THR A 59 0.71 -15.71 2.85
N ARG A 60 1.18 -14.67 2.10
CA ARG A 60 1.37 -14.77 0.62
C ARG A 60 1.87 -13.54 -0.18
N ALA A 61 2.06 -12.37 0.41
CA ALA A 61 2.08 -11.13 -0.38
C ALA A 61 3.48 -10.66 -0.83
N GLY A 62 3.62 -10.30 -2.10
CA GLY A 62 4.77 -9.55 -2.61
C GLY A 62 4.69 -8.08 -2.19
N VAL A 63 5.77 -7.54 -1.61
CA VAL A 63 5.85 -6.11 -1.27
C VAL A 63 6.51 -5.39 -2.44
N LEU A 64 5.74 -4.55 -3.14
CA LEU A 64 6.29 -3.59 -4.09
C LEU A 64 6.30 -2.21 -3.42
N VAL A 65 7.49 -1.82 -2.95
CA VAL A 65 7.72 -0.45 -2.53
C VAL A 65 7.83 0.38 -3.79
N THR A 66 6.72 0.97 -4.22
CA THR A 66 6.74 1.88 -5.37
C THR A 66 7.74 3.00 -5.11
N ALA A 67 8.67 3.21 -6.05
CA ALA A 67 9.63 4.30 -6.04
C ALA A 67 8.92 5.67 -5.87
N PRO A 68 9.62 6.80 -5.62
CA PRO A 68 9.02 8.16 -5.53
C PRO A 68 8.27 8.65 -6.79
N SER A 69 7.92 7.77 -7.72
CA SER A 69 7.19 8.03 -8.95
C SER A 69 5.69 8.22 -8.70
N CYS A 70 5.23 9.45 -8.94
CA CYS A 70 4.01 9.86 -9.68
C CYS A 70 3.14 8.76 -10.34
N SER A 71 2.60 7.77 -9.63
CA SER A 71 1.57 6.88 -10.19
C SER A 71 0.14 7.43 -10.04
N CYS A 72 -0.08 8.48 -9.23
CA CYS A 72 -1.22 9.40 -9.45
C CYS A 72 -0.93 10.35 -10.62
N SER A 73 -0.58 9.79 -11.78
CA SER A 73 -0.89 10.44 -13.04
C SER A 73 -2.40 10.30 -13.20
N ASN A 74 -3.13 11.39 -13.00
CA ASN A 74 -4.52 11.52 -13.43
C ASN A 74 -4.58 11.44 -14.97
N ARG A 75 -4.39 10.24 -15.51
CA ARG A 75 -4.53 9.88 -16.93
C ARG A 75 -4.88 8.41 -17.06
#